data_AF-A0A367PFY1-F1
#
_entry.id   AF-A0A367PFY1-F1
#
_cell.length_a   1.000
_cell.length_b   1.000
_cell.length_c   1.000
_cell.angle_alpha   90.00
_cell.angle_beta   90.00
_cell.angle_gamma   90.00
#
_symmetry.space_group_name_H-M   'P 1'
#
loop_
_entity.id
_entity.type
_entity.pdbx_description
1 polymer ?
#
loop_
_entity_poly.entity_id
_entity_poly.type
_entity_poly.pdbx_seq_one_letter_code
_entity_poly.pdbx_strand_id
1 'polypeptide(L)' 'MRTTVTIDDALYEQALEVADPGMDKSDLFREAIKTFVRVQAAKRLAALGGAAPNMEDAPRRRMEPEAK' A
#
# COMPACT_ATOMS: atom_id res chain seq x y z
N MET A 1 -16.97 -6.23 -11.98
CA MET A 1 -16.53 -7.59 -12.36
C MET A 1 -16.94 -8.53 -11.25
N ARG A 2 -17.59 -9.66 -11.56
CA ARG A 2 -17.98 -10.67 -10.55
C ARG A 2 -17.00 -11.82 -10.65
N THR A 3 -16.35 -12.15 -9.54
CA THR A 3 -15.33 -13.20 -9.47
C THR A 3 -15.64 -14.09 -8.27
N THR A 4 -15.59 -15.40 -8.47
CA THR A 4 -15.70 -16.39 -7.39
C THR A 4 -14.29 -16.85 -7.03
N VAL A 5 -13.94 -16.82 -5.76
CA VAL A 5 -12.64 -17.25 -5.23
C VAL A 5 -12.85 -18.19 -4.05
N THR A 6 -12.03 -19.22 -3.97
CA THR A 6 -11.98 -20.12 -2.82
C THR A 6 -10.99 -19.55 -1.80
N ILE A 7 -11.43 -19.40 -0.56
CA ILE A 7 -10.61 -18.93 0.56
C ILE A 7 -10.73 -19.92 1.71
N ASP A 8 -9.71 -19.98 2.55
CA ASP A 8 -9.73 -20.74 3.79
C ASP A 8 -10.70 -20.07 4.79
N ASP A 9 -11.56 -20.87 5.42
CA ASP A 9 -12.58 -20.36 6.34
C ASP A 9 -11.96 -19.77 7.62
N ALA A 10 -10.88 -20.36 8.14
CA ALA A 10 -10.20 -19.82 9.32
C ALA A 10 -9.53 -18.48 9.02
N LEU A 11 -8.96 -18.32 7.82
CA LEU A 11 -8.41 -17.03 7.38
C LEU A 11 -9.52 -15.98 7.23
N TYR A 12 -10.67 -16.39 6.69
CA TYR A 12 -11.82 -15.50 6.53
C TYR A 12 -12.41 -15.07 7.89
N GLU A 13 -12.51 -15.98 8.86
CA GLU A 13 -12.93 -15.67 10.23
C GLU A 13 -11.98 -14.68 10.92
N GLN A 14 -10.67 -14.92 10.85
CA GLN A 14 -9.68 -13.98 11.39
C GLN A 14 -9.79 -12.58 10.77
N ALA A 15 -10.04 -12.52 9.46
CA ALA A 15 -10.24 -11.25 8.77
C ALA A 15 -11.52 -10.54 9.24
N LEU A 16 -12.58 -11.27 9.57
CA LEU A 16 -13.82 -10.70 10.12
C LEU A 16 -13.65 -10.21 11.56
N GLU A 17 -12.84 -10.87 12.40
CA GLU A 17 -12.58 -10.44 13.78
C GLU A 17 -11.95 -9.05 13.86
N VAL A 18 -11.14 -8.70 12.86
CA VAL A 18 -10.42 -7.42 12.78
C VAL A 18 -11.07 -6.42 11.81
N ALA A 19 -12.12 -6.83 11.08
CA ALA A 19 -12.79 -5.98 10.12
C ALA A 19 -13.60 -4.89 10.82
N ASP A 20 -13.74 -3.74 10.14
CA ASP A 20 -14.58 -2.66 10.64
C ASP A 20 -16.04 -3.09 10.76
N PRO A 21 -16.77 -2.59 11.78
CA PRO A 21 -18.20 -2.89 11.94
C PRO A 21 -18.99 -2.52 10.68
N GLY A 22 -19.72 -3.49 10.13
CA GLY A 22 -20.57 -3.29 8.94
C GLY A 22 -19.84 -3.44 7.60
N MET A 23 -18.57 -3.85 7.60
CA MET A 23 -17.87 -4.19 6.36
C MET A 23 -18.50 -5.41 5.68
N ASP A 24 -18.84 -5.29 4.40
CA ASP A 24 -19.37 -6.40 3.61
C ASP A 24 -18.24 -7.31 3.08
N LYS A 25 -18.60 -8.49 2.55
CA LYS A 25 -17.60 -9.44 2.01
C LYS A 25 -16.79 -8.83 0.87
N SER A 26 -17.43 -8.04 0.01
CA SER A 26 -16.80 -7.43 -1.17
C SER A 26 -15.79 -6.35 -0.77
N ASP A 27 -16.09 -5.59 0.29
CA ASP A 27 -15.25 -4.55 0.84
C ASP A 27 -14.03 -5.15 1.52
N LEU A 28 -14.19 -6.25 2.26
CA LEU A 28 -13.08 -7.00 2.83
C LEU A 28 -12.11 -7.48 1.75
N PHE A 29 -12.61 -8.08 0.67
CA PHE A 29 -11.79 -8.50 -0.46
C PHE A 29 -11.12 -7.33 -1.18
N ARG A 30 -11.83 -6.21 -1.35
CA ARG A 30 -11.27 -5.00 -1.97
C ARG A 30 -10.12 -4.44 -1.15
N GLU A 31 -10.26 -4.38 0.17
CA GLU A 31 -9.24 -3.86 1.06
C GLU A 31 -8.03 -4.80 1.15
N ALA A 32 -8.26 -6.12 1.14
CA ALA A 32 -7.20 -7.11 1.03
C ALA A 32 -6.35 -6.92 -0.24
N ILE A 33 -6.99 -6.72 -1.40
CA ILE A 33 -6.26 -6.48 -2.66
C ILE A 33 -5.49 -5.15 -2.62
N LYS A 34 -6.09 -4.06 -2.14
CA LYS A 34 -5.37 -2.77 -2.01
C LYS A 34 -4.14 -2.92 -1.10
N THR A 35 -4.29 -3.63 0.01
CA THR A 35 -3.20 -3.87 0.96
C THR A 35 -2.10 -4.72 0.34
N PHE A 36 -2.45 -5.77 -0.41
CA PHE A 36 -1.48 -6.57 -1.15
C PHE A 36 -0.67 -5.71 -2.14
N VAL A 37 -1.34 -4.86 -2.92
CA VAL A 37 -0.67 -3.95 -3.87
C VAL A 37 0.29 -3.01 -3.12
N ARG A 38 -0.15 -2.41 -2.01
CA ARG A 38 0.70 -1.54 -1.18
C ARG A 38 1.95 -2.25 -0.68
N VAL A 39 1.81 -3.46 -0.14
CA VAL A 39 2.94 -4.25 0.38
C VAL A 39 3.90 -4.64 -0.73
N GLN A 40 3.41 -5.08 -1.89
CA GLN A 40 4.28 -5.45 -3.01
C GLN A 40 5.01 -4.25 -3.60
N ALA A 41 4.32 -3.10 -3.71
CA ALA A 41 4.95 -1.86 -4.13
C ALA A 41 6.06 -1.44 -3.15
N ALA A 42 5.79 -1.50 -1.83
CA ALA A 42 6.79 -1.19 -0.81
C ALA A 42 8.00 -2.13 -0.88
N LYS A 43 7.79 -3.45 -1.06
CA LYS A 43 8.88 -4.43 -1.24
C LYS A 43 9.73 -4.12 -2.48
N ARG A 44 9.10 -3.75 -3.60
CA ARG A 44 9.80 -3.35 -4.83
C ARG A 44 10.62 -2.09 -4.60
N LEU A 45 10.05 -1.08 -3.95
CA LEU A 45 10.77 0.16 -3.62
C LEU A 45 11.94 -0.10 -2.68
N ALA A 46 11.75 -0.92 -1.65
CA ALA A 46 12.83 -1.30 -0.73
C ALA A 46 13.98 -2.02 -1.47
N ALA A 47 13.65 -2.89 -2.44
CA ALA A 47 14.64 -3.56 -3.28
C ALA A 47 15.38 -2.59 -4.23
N LEU A 48 14.80 -1.43 -4.56
CA LEU A 48 15.49 -0.36 -5.31
C LEU A 48 16.41 0.49 -4.43
N GLY A 49 16.32 0.37 -3.10
CA GLY A 49 17.22 1.06 -2.19
C GLY A 49 18.69 0.70 -2.48
N GLY A 50 19.52 1.72 -2.72
CA GLY A 50 20.93 1.51 -3.08
C GLY A 50 21.19 1.13 -4.54
N ALA A 51 20.16 1.05 -5.39
CA ALA A 51 20.34 0.78 -6.82
C ALA A 51 20.93 1.96 -7.61
N ALA A 52 21.01 3.15 -6.99
CA ALA A 52 21.55 4.35 -7.60
C ALA A 52 22.52 5.09 -6.65
N PRO A 53 23.70 4.50 -6.34
CA PRO A 53 24.67 5.09 -5.40
C PRO A 53 25.29 6.40 -5.89
N ASN A 54 25.25 6.65 -7.20
CA ASN A 54 25.79 7.85 -7.85
C ASN A 54 24.68 8.81 -8.33
N MET A 55 23.48 8.74 -7.76
CA MET A 55 22.39 9.65 -8.12
C MET A 55 22.79 11.09 -7.76
N GLU A 56 22.59 12.03 -8.70
CA GLU A 56 22.82 13.45 -8.44
C GLU A 56 21.86 13.98 -7.37
N ASP A 57 22.37 14.81 -6.47
CA ASP A 57 21.56 15.42 -5.41
C ASP A 57 20.45 16.32 -5.98
N ALA A 58 19.26 16.22 -5.41
CA ALA A 58 18.16 17.10 -5.79
C ALA A 58 18.53 18.57 -5.48
N PRO A 59 18.29 19.52 -6.41
CA PRO A 59 18.65 20.91 -6.21
C PRO A 59 17.94 21.51 -5.01
N ARG A 60 18.70 22.12 -4.10
CA ARG A 60 18.14 22.79 -2.92
C ARG A 60 17.32 24.00 -3.34
N ARG A 61 16.01 23.96 -3.14
CA ARG A 61 15.13 25.13 -3.32
C ARG A 61 15.26 26.02 -2.08
N ARG A 62 15.99 27.12 -2.18
CA ARG A 62 16.00 28.17 -1.14
C ARG A 62 14.68 28.95 -1.26
N MET A 63 13.96 29.15 -0.16
CA MET A 63 12.85 30.10 -0.14
C MET A 63 13.40 31.47 -0.54
N GLU A 64 12.80 32.09 -1.56
CA GLU A 64 13.15 33.47 -1.91
C GLU A 64 12.85 34.36 -0.69
N PRO A 65 13.76 35.28 -0.32
CA PRO A 65 13.50 36.17 0.80
C PRO A 65 12.25 36.99 0.49
N GLU A 66 11.31 37.04 1.44
CA GLU A 66 10.13 37.92 1.33
C GLU A 66 10.62 39.35 1.06
N ALA A 67 10.26 39.86 -0.11
CA ALA A 67 10.55 41.24 -0.47
C ALA A 67 9.84 42.16 0.52
N LYS A 68 10.62 43.00 1.19
CA LYS A 68 10.17 43.94 2.21
C LYS A 68 9.59 45.21 1.58
#